data_AF-A0AA36M360-F1
#
_entry.id   AF-A0AA36M360-F1
#
_cell.length_a   1.000
_cell.length_b   1.000
_cell.length_c   1.000
_cell.angle_alpha   90.00
_cell.angle_beta   90.00
_cell.angle_gamma   90.00
#
_symmetry.space_group_name_H-M   'P 1'
#
loop_
_entity.id
_entity.type
_entity.pdbx_description
1 polymer ?
#
loop_
_entity_poly.entity_id
_entity_poly.type
_entity_poly.pdbx_seq_one_letter_code
_entity_poly.pdbx_strand_id
1 'polypeptide(L)'
;MREIVYVQAGQCGNQIGSKFWEVISDEHGIKPDGTYHGESDLQLERINVYYNEAHGGKYVPRAVLVDLEPGTMDSVRSGPYGQLFRPDNYVFGQSGAGNNWAKGHYTEGAELVDNVLDVVRKEAEGCDCLQGFQLTHSLGGGTGSGMGTLLISKIREEYPDRIMCSFSVVPSPKVSDTVVEPYNATLSVHQLVENTDETFCIDNEALYDICFRTLKLTNPTYGDLNHLVSVTMSGVTTCLRFPGQLNADLRKLAVNMVPFPRLHFFMPGFAPLSAKGAQAYRALTVAELTQQMFDAKNMMAACDPRHGRYLTVAAMFRGRMSMREVDDQMMSVQNKNSSYFVEWIPNNVKTAVCDIPPRGLKMAATFVGNSTAIQELFKRISEQFTAMFRRKAFLHWYTGEGMDEMEFTEAESNMNDLISEYQQYQEATADDMGDLDAEGAEEAYPEE
;
A
#
# COMPACT_ATOMS: atom_id res chain seq x y z
N MET A 1 10.56 -19.25 -9.90
CA MET A 1 10.77 -17.80 -10.08
C MET A 1 9.40 -17.14 -10.04
N ARG A 2 9.31 -15.94 -9.47
CA ARG A 2 8.03 -15.32 -9.07
C ARG A 2 8.15 -13.81 -9.13
N GLU A 3 7.92 -13.22 -10.30
CA GLU A 3 8.19 -11.81 -10.58
C GLU A 3 7.02 -10.89 -10.20
N ILE A 4 7.29 -9.63 -9.86
CA ILE A 4 6.30 -8.59 -9.59
C ILE A 4 6.62 -7.40 -10.49
N VAL A 5 5.63 -6.93 -11.26
CA VAL A 5 5.75 -5.69 -12.02
C VAL A 5 5.32 -4.53 -11.13
N TYR A 6 6.21 -3.57 -10.94
CA TYR A 6 5.96 -2.40 -10.11
C TYR A 6 5.57 -1.21 -10.97
N VAL A 7 4.48 -0.54 -10.63
CA VAL A 7 3.97 0.64 -11.36
C VAL A 7 3.92 1.82 -10.40
N GLN A 8 4.40 2.97 -10.85
CA GLN A 8 4.36 4.23 -10.08
C GLN A 8 3.56 5.25 -10.87
N ALA A 9 2.51 5.81 -10.28
CA ALA A 9 1.64 6.77 -10.96
C ALA A 9 1.59 8.12 -10.23
N GLY A 10 1.82 9.19 -10.99
CA GLY A 10 1.75 10.58 -10.52
C GLY A 10 2.92 10.99 -9.62
N GLN A 11 2.93 12.27 -9.23
CA GLN A 11 4.03 12.85 -8.47
C GLN A 11 4.32 12.11 -7.15
N CYS A 12 3.30 11.85 -6.33
CA CYS A 12 3.46 11.18 -5.04
C CYS A 12 3.92 9.72 -5.22
N GLY A 13 3.31 8.99 -6.16
CA GLY A 13 3.67 7.61 -6.48
C GLY A 13 5.13 7.48 -6.91
N ASN A 14 5.59 8.36 -7.81
CA ASN A 14 6.97 8.36 -8.28
C ASN A 14 7.99 8.76 -7.19
N GLN A 15 7.64 9.67 -6.28
CA GLN A 15 8.53 10.04 -5.18
C GLN A 15 8.69 8.91 -4.16
N ILE A 16 7.57 8.29 -3.76
CA ILE A 16 7.58 7.16 -2.83
C ILE A 16 8.25 5.96 -3.47
N GLY A 17 7.91 5.65 -4.71
CA GLY A 17 8.49 4.51 -5.41
C GLY A 17 9.98 4.68 -5.67
N SER A 18 10.45 5.89 -6.01
CA SER A 18 11.89 6.18 -6.05
C SER A 18 12.56 5.85 -4.72
N LYS A 19 11.99 6.29 -3.59
CA LYS A 19 12.52 5.98 -2.26
C LYS A 19 12.44 4.49 -1.90
N PHE A 20 11.39 3.80 -2.33
CA PHE A 20 11.28 2.36 -2.19
C PHE A 20 12.43 1.65 -2.92
N TRP A 21 12.68 2.00 -4.19
CA TRP A 21 13.79 1.43 -4.97
C TRP A 21 15.16 1.74 -4.37
N GLU A 22 15.38 2.94 -3.82
CA GLU A 22 16.60 3.26 -3.07
C GLU A 22 16.80 2.28 -1.89
N VAL A 23 15.76 2.11 -1.07
CA VAL A 23 15.82 1.26 0.14
C VAL A 23 16.03 -0.20 -0.21
N ILE A 24 15.28 -0.75 -1.18
CA ILE A 24 15.43 -2.16 -1.54
C ILE A 24 16.73 -2.42 -2.32
N SER A 25 17.21 -1.48 -3.14
CA SER A 25 18.53 -1.61 -3.79
C SER A 25 19.64 -1.69 -2.76
N ASP A 26 19.59 -0.80 -1.75
CA ASP A 26 20.53 -0.81 -0.63
C ASP A 26 20.48 -2.14 0.15
N GLU A 27 19.28 -2.69 0.40
CA GLU A 27 19.13 -3.97 1.10
C GLU A 27 19.65 -5.17 0.29
N HIS A 28 19.53 -5.12 -1.03
CA HIS A 28 20.06 -6.15 -1.94
C HIS A 28 21.51 -5.89 -2.37
N GLY A 29 22.14 -4.80 -1.91
CA GLY A 29 23.53 -4.46 -2.27
C GLY A 29 23.71 -4.05 -3.73
N ILE A 30 22.65 -3.59 -4.40
CA ILE A 30 22.70 -3.06 -5.77
C ILE A 30 23.11 -1.59 -5.71
N LYS A 31 24.14 -1.22 -6.46
CA LYS A 31 24.55 0.17 -6.64
C LYS A 31 23.72 0.89 -7.72
N PRO A 32 23.77 2.23 -7.79
CA PRO A 32 23.07 3.00 -8.82
C PRO A 32 23.40 2.64 -10.28
N ASP A 33 24.54 1.98 -10.52
CA ASP A 33 24.96 1.50 -11.85
C ASP A 33 24.41 0.11 -12.22
N GLY A 34 23.62 -0.49 -11.32
CA GLY A 34 23.02 -1.81 -11.43
C GLY A 34 23.94 -2.95 -11.01
N THR A 35 25.16 -2.69 -10.57
CA THR A 35 26.10 -3.75 -10.17
C THR A 35 25.85 -4.21 -8.74
N TYR A 36 25.98 -5.52 -8.52
CA TYR A 36 25.89 -6.10 -7.18
C TYR A 36 27.23 -5.99 -6.44
N HIS A 37 27.17 -5.42 -5.23
CA HIS A 37 28.29 -5.29 -4.29
C HIS A 37 27.86 -5.71 -2.88
N GLY A 38 26.90 -6.64 -2.78
CA GLY A 38 26.46 -7.17 -1.51
C GLY A 38 27.48 -8.10 -0.84
N GLU A 39 27.21 -8.42 0.42
CA GLU A 39 28.07 -9.24 1.28
C GLU A 39 27.48 -10.65 1.53
N SER A 40 26.23 -10.89 1.12
CA SER A 40 25.47 -12.09 1.46
C SER A 40 24.74 -12.68 0.25
N ASP A 41 24.90 -13.99 0.03
CA ASP A 41 24.24 -14.73 -1.05
C ASP A 41 22.71 -14.69 -0.95
N LEU A 42 22.17 -14.56 0.27
CA LEU A 42 20.72 -14.43 0.51
C LEU A 42 20.13 -13.16 -0.14
N GLN A 43 20.96 -12.15 -0.45
CA GLN A 43 20.52 -10.95 -1.16
C GLN A 43 20.23 -11.23 -2.63
N LEU A 44 20.87 -12.23 -3.22
CA LEU A 44 20.69 -12.60 -4.63
C LEU A 44 19.61 -13.67 -4.83
N GLU A 45 19.32 -14.48 -3.82
CA GLU A 45 18.47 -15.68 -3.94
C GLU A 45 17.08 -15.41 -4.53
N ARG A 46 16.46 -14.25 -4.23
CA ARG A 46 15.16 -13.84 -4.76
C ARG A 46 15.18 -12.45 -5.39
N ILE A 47 16.33 -12.04 -5.91
CA ILE A 47 16.48 -10.72 -6.52
C ILE A 47 15.60 -10.55 -7.77
N ASN A 48 15.33 -11.66 -8.47
CA ASN A 48 14.48 -11.75 -9.65
C ASN A 48 13.01 -11.36 -9.39
N VAL A 49 12.57 -11.27 -8.13
CA VAL A 49 11.21 -10.84 -7.80
C VAL A 49 10.95 -9.40 -8.27
N TYR A 50 11.92 -8.50 -8.06
CA TYR A 50 11.80 -7.08 -8.41
C TYR A 50 12.79 -6.62 -9.48
N TYR A 51 13.86 -7.37 -9.74
CA TYR A 51 14.91 -6.99 -10.70
C TYR A 51 14.99 -7.96 -11.88
N ASN A 52 15.20 -7.41 -13.06
CA ASN A 52 15.62 -8.13 -14.25
C ASN A 52 17.14 -8.24 -14.26
N GLU A 53 17.68 -9.44 -14.49
CA GLU A 53 19.11 -9.63 -14.71
C GLU A 53 19.43 -9.33 -16.19
N ALA A 54 20.14 -8.22 -16.41
CA ALA A 54 20.63 -7.80 -17.70
C ALA A 54 22.07 -8.32 -17.94
N HIS A 55 22.51 -8.22 -19.20
CA HIS A 55 23.86 -8.62 -19.61
C HIS A 55 24.94 -7.92 -18.77
N GLY A 56 25.96 -8.69 -18.36
CA GLY A 56 27.07 -8.18 -17.56
C GLY A 56 26.82 -8.13 -16.06
N GLY A 57 25.87 -8.91 -15.54
CA GLY A 57 25.58 -8.99 -14.10
C GLY A 57 24.97 -7.71 -13.54
N LYS A 58 24.21 -6.98 -14.37
CA LYS A 58 23.52 -5.76 -13.98
C LYS A 58 22.06 -6.07 -13.68
N TYR A 59 21.58 -5.56 -12.55
CA TYR A 59 20.19 -5.71 -12.13
C TYR A 59 19.41 -4.43 -12.44
N VAL A 60 18.31 -4.55 -13.18
CA VAL A 60 17.45 -3.44 -13.59
C VAL A 60 16.07 -3.60 -12.96
N PRO A 61 15.53 -2.62 -12.22
CA PRO A 61 14.20 -2.64 -11.65
C PRO A 61 13.13 -2.96 -12.69
N ARG A 62 12.24 -3.90 -12.35
CA ARG A 62 11.00 -4.18 -13.08
C ARG A 62 9.94 -3.13 -12.71
N ALA A 63 10.22 -1.88 -13.07
CA ALA A 63 9.41 -0.72 -12.74
C ALA A 63 8.93 0.00 -13.99
N VAL A 64 7.69 0.46 -13.96
CA VAL A 64 7.07 1.37 -14.94
C VAL A 64 6.75 2.68 -14.23
N LEU A 65 7.25 3.79 -14.77
CA LEU A 65 7.10 5.12 -14.18
C LEU A 65 6.15 5.93 -15.07
N VAL A 66 5.06 6.41 -14.46
CA VAL A 66 3.96 7.04 -15.16
C VAL A 66 3.65 8.39 -14.52
N ASP A 67 3.60 9.44 -15.33
CA ASP A 67 3.03 10.72 -14.91
C ASP A 67 2.52 11.49 -16.13
N LEU A 68 1.45 12.25 -15.96
CA LEU A 68 0.95 13.14 -17.00
C LEU A 68 1.81 14.42 -17.11
N GLU A 69 2.62 14.70 -16.08
CA GLU A 69 3.56 15.81 -16.05
C GLU A 69 5.01 15.37 -16.31
N PRO A 70 5.74 16.03 -17.23
CA PRO A 70 7.13 15.66 -17.54
C PRO A 70 8.11 15.98 -16.39
N GLY A 71 7.82 17.01 -15.58
CA GLY A 71 8.75 17.49 -14.54
C GLY A 71 9.05 16.47 -13.43
N THR A 72 8.11 15.57 -13.15
CA THR A 72 8.33 14.47 -12.21
C THR A 72 9.42 13.53 -12.69
N MET A 73 9.47 13.24 -14.00
CA MET A 73 10.42 12.30 -14.58
C MET A 73 11.86 12.82 -14.54
N ASP A 74 12.04 14.13 -14.78
CA ASP A 74 13.35 14.78 -14.62
C ASP A 74 13.85 14.70 -13.17
N SER A 75 12.93 14.90 -12.22
CA SER A 75 13.24 14.79 -10.79
C SER A 75 13.68 13.37 -10.43
N VAL A 76 12.96 12.34 -10.88
CA VAL A 76 13.34 10.93 -10.64
C VAL A 76 14.67 10.60 -11.30
N ARG A 77 14.90 11.01 -12.55
CA ARG A 77 16.15 10.73 -13.29
C ARG A 77 17.36 11.41 -12.65
N SER A 78 17.17 12.59 -12.06
CA SER A 78 18.21 13.31 -11.29
C SER A 78 18.47 12.70 -9.91
N GLY A 79 17.59 11.82 -9.44
CA GLY A 79 17.71 11.15 -8.15
C GLY A 79 18.90 10.18 -8.07
N PRO A 80 19.29 9.75 -6.86
CA PRO A 80 20.49 8.94 -6.65
C PRO A 80 20.50 7.62 -7.42
N TYR A 81 19.33 7.00 -7.60
CA TYR A 81 19.12 5.75 -8.35
C TYR A 81 18.36 5.97 -9.66
N GLY A 82 18.25 7.22 -10.14
CA GLY A 82 17.48 7.54 -11.36
C GLY A 82 18.01 6.88 -12.63
N GLN A 83 19.32 6.60 -12.68
CA GLN A 83 19.97 5.93 -13.83
C GLN A 83 19.79 4.40 -13.82
N LEU A 84 19.25 3.85 -12.73
CA LEU A 84 19.04 2.41 -12.59
C LEU A 84 17.83 1.94 -13.40
N PHE A 85 16.83 2.80 -13.58
CA PHE A 85 15.60 2.48 -14.32
C PHE A 85 15.84 2.42 -15.82
N ARG A 86 15.10 1.53 -16.50
CA ARG A 86 15.15 1.44 -17.96
C ARG A 86 14.55 2.69 -18.60
N PRO A 87 15.26 3.39 -19.51
CA PRO A 87 14.73 4.58 -20.18
C PRO A 87 13.40 4.36 -20.92
N ASP A 88 13.21 3.19 -21.51
CA ASP A 88 11.97 2.79 -22.21
C ASP A 88 10.75 2.69 -21.28
N ASN A 89 10.96 2.56 -19.96
CA ASN A 89 9.87 2.36 -19.00
C ASN A 89 9.38 3.69 -18.39
N TYR A 90 9.89 4.83 -18.88
CA TYR A 90 9.39 6.15 -18.55
C TYR A 90 8.28 6.52 -19.53
N VAL A 91 7.03 6.52 -19.06
CA VAL A 91 5.88 6.93 -19.85
C VAL A 91 5.33 8.22 -19.26
N PHE A 92 5.36 9.30 -20.04
CA PHE A 92 4.90 10.58 -19.54
C PHE A 92 4.13 11.40 -20.57
N GLY A 93 3.16 12.17 -20.08
CA GLY A 93 2.36 13.11 -20.85
C GLY A 93 3.04 14.47 -21.02
N GLN A 94 2.34 15.37 -21.71
CA GLN A 94 2.72 16.78 -21.84
C GLN A 94 1.81 17.72 -21.03
N SER A 95 0.66 17.21 -20.57
CA SER A 95 -0.42 17.96 -19.94
C SER A 95 -0.72 17.32 -18.60
N GLY A 96 -0.64 18.07 -17.50
CA GLY A 96 -0.92 17.57 -16.16
C GLY A 96 -2.42 17.48 -15.87
N ALA A 97 -2.81 16.55 -14.98
CA ALA A 97 -4.20 16.42 -14.56
C ALA A 97 -4.69 17.57 -13.65
N GLY A 98 -3.79 18.39 -13.08
CA GLY A 98 -4.15 19.57 -12.28
C GLY A 98 -5.05 19.27 -11.07
N ASN A 99 -4.78 18.18 -10.34
CA ASN A 99 -5.60 17.68 -9.22
C ASN A 99 -7.07 17.37 -9.58
N ASN A 100 -7.35 17.05 -10.85
CA ASN A 100 -8.67 16.62 -11.30
C ASN A 100 -8.65 15.12 -11.66
N TRP A 101 -9.39 14.32 -10.89
CA TRP A 101 -9.51 12.88 -11.14
C TRP A 101 -10.13 12.57 -12.50
N ALA A 102 -11.16 13.31 -12.93
CA ALA A 102 -11.83 13.07 -14.21
C ALA A 102 -10.88 13.28 -15.39
N LYS A 103 -9.94 14.23 -15.30
CA LYS A 103 -8.89 14.39 -16.31
C LYS A 103 -7.95 13.18 -16.40
N GLY A 104 -7.55 12.68 -15.24
CA GLY A 104 -6.72 11.48 -15.15
C GLY A 104 -7.45 10.22 -15.62
N HIS A 105 -8.76 10.14 -15.45
CA HIS A 105 -9.52 8.93 -15.72
C HIS A 105 -10.14 8.89 -17.12
N TYR A 106 -10.68 10.01 -17.62
CA TYR A 106 -11.48 10.05 -18.85
C TYR A 106 -10.81 10.78 -20.02
N THR A 107 -9.92 11.74 -19.77
CA THR A 107 -9.33 12.56 -20.84
C THR A 107 -7.84 12.29 -21.00
N GLU A 108 -6.97 13.09 -20.39
CA GLU A 108 -5.51 13.03 -20.58
C GLU A 108 -4.92 11.66 -20.21
N GLY A 109 -5.39 11.05 -19.12
CA GLY A 109 -4.90 9.73 -18.72
C GLY A 109 -5.41 8.59 -19.60
N ALA A 110 -6.60 8.72 -20.19
CA ALA A 110 -7.13 7.75 -21.14
C ALA A 110 -6.36 7.76 -22.46
N GLU A 111 -5.81 8.90 -22.88
CA GLU A 111 -4.92 8.97 -24.06
C GLU A 111 -3.55 8.32 -23.80
N LEU A 112 -3.04 8.40 -22.57
CA LEU A 112 -1.72 7.87 -22.21
C LEU A 112 -1.74 6.40 -21.78
N VAL A 113 -2.89 5.88 -21.32
CA VAL A 113 -3.01 4.55 -20.70
C VAL A 113 -2.52 3.43 -21.62
N ASP A 114 -2.81 3.49 -22.92
CA ASP A 114 -2.44 2.44 -23.88
C ASP A 114 -0.93 2.30 -24.00
N ASN A 115 -0.19 3.43 -24.01
CA ASN A 115 1.26 3.43 -24.03
C ASN A 115 1.85 2.81 -22.74
N VAL A 116 1.21 3.05 -21.60
CA VAL A 116 1.62 2.43 -20.33
C VAL A 116 1.36 0.93 -20.37
N LEU A 117 0.19 0.50 -20.85
CA LEU A 117 -0.18 -0.91 -20.95
C LEU A 117 0.77 -1.67 -21.88
N ASP A 118 1.23 -1.08 -22.97
CA ASP A 118 2.25 -1.69 -23.85
C ASP A 118 3.57 -1.97 -23.12
N VAL A 119 4.01 -1.03 -22.27
CA VAL A 119 5.22 -1.21 -21.45
C VAL A 119 4.98 -2.26 -20.36
N VAL A 120 3.82 -2.24 -19.71
CA VAL A 120 3.43 -3.24 -18.71
C VAL A 120 3.38 -4.65 -19.32
N ARG A 121 2.81 -4.80 -20.53
CA ARG A 121 2.83 -6.04 -21.31
C ARG A 121 4.23 -6.53 -21.58
N LYS A 122 5.10 -5.64 -22.08
CA LYS A 122 6.51 -5.98 -22.38
C LYS A 122 7.24 -6.49 -21.13
N GLU A 123 7.00 -5.88 -19.96
CA GLU A 123 7.56 -6.37 -18.71
C GLU A 123 6.90 -7.70 -18.28
N ALA A 124 5.59 -7.83 -18.37
CA ALA A 124 4.86 -9.06 -18.01
C ALA A 124 5.28 -10.27 -18.86
N GLU A 125 5.47 -10.10 -20.17
CA GLU A 125 5.99 -11.13 -21.09
C GLU A 125 7.44 -11.50 -20.79
N GLY A 126 8.22 -10.58 -20.20
CA GLY A 126 9.57 -10.84 -19.72
C GLY A 126 9.64 -11.56 -18.37
N CYS A 127 8.51 -11.99 -17.80
CA CYS A 127 8.46 -12.77 -16.56
C CYS A 127 8.31 -14.26 -16.86
N ASP A 128 9.01 -15.12 -16.10
CA ASP A 128 8.78 -16.56 -16.18
C ASP A 128 7.44 -16.95 -15.53
N CYS A 129 7.11 -16.34 -14.38
CA CYS A 129 5.85 -16.57 -13.66
C CYS A 129 5.46 -15.33 -12.85
N LEU A 130 4.75 -14.42 -13.53
CA LEU A 130 4.23 -13.19 -12.94
C LEU A 130 3.29 -13.49 -11.75
N GLN A 131 3.62 -12.97 -10.57
CA GLN A 131 2.74 -13.03 -9.40
C GLN A 131 1.58 -12.04 -9.51
N GLY A 132 1.91 -10.82 -9.94
CA GLY A 132 1.00 -9.69 -9.84
C GLY A 132 1.66 -8.35 -10.10
N PHE A 133 0.88 -7.31 -9.87
CA PHE A 133 1.24 -5.92 -10.05
C PHE A 133 1.21 -5.21 -8.70
N GLN A 134 2.16 -4.30 -8.49
CA GLN A 134 2.22 -3.44 -7.32
C GLN A 134 2.20 -1.99 -7.79
N LEU A 135 1.09 -1.29 -7.52
CA LEU A 135 0.93 0.12 -7.85
C LEU A 135 1.24 0.99 -6.63
N THR A 136 1.96 2.08 -6.82
CA THR A 136 2.06 3.16 -5.82
C THR A 136 1.56 4.47 -6.37
N HIS A 137 0.61 5.06 -5.66
CA HIS A 137 -0.08 6.28 -6.09
C HIS A 137 -0.66 7.05 -4.89
N SER A 138 -1.16 8.26 -5.14
CA SER A 138 -1.96 9.01 -4.18
C SER A 138 -3.41 9.12 -4.63
N LEU A 139 -4.33 9.07 -3.66
CA LEU A 139 -5.76 9.17 -3.91
C LEU A 139 -6.23 10.63 -4.04
N GLY A 140 -5.48 11.59 -3.49
CA GLY A 140 -5.84 13.02 -3.51
C GLY A 140 -5.47 13.77 -4.79
N GLY A 141 -4.54 13.24 -5.61
CA GLY A 141 -4.09 13.89 -6.84
C GLY A 141 -5.10 13.79 -7.99
N GLY A 142 -4.68 14.10 -9.22
CA GLY A 142 -5.43 13.81 -10.44
C GLY A 142 -4.85 12.65 -11.24
N THR A 143 -3.52 12.66 -11.47
CA THR A 143 -2.82 11.59 -12.19
C THR A 143 -2.78 10.29 -11.39
N GLY A 144 -2.22 10.34 -10.19
CA GLY A 144 -2.05 9.13 -9.36
C GLY A 144 -3.38 8.47 -9.02
N SER A 145 -4.43 9.27 -8.83
CA SER A 145 -5.77 8.80 -8.47
C SER A 145 -6.53 8.32 -9.71
N GLY A 146 -6.86 9.21 -10.65
CA GLY A 146 -7.71 8.92 -11.82
C GLY A 146 -7.04 8.02 -12.85
N MET A 147 -5.82 8.36 -13.27
CA MET A 147 -5.09 7.52 -14.22
C MET A 147 -4.61 6.23 -13.53
N GLY A 148 -4.25 6.29 -12.25
CA GLY A 148 -3.88 5.11 -11.47
C GLY A 148 -5.02 4.10 -11.40
N THR A 149 -6.24 4.51 -11.06
CA THR A 149 -7.40 3.61 -11.01
C THR A 149 -7.82 3.09 -12.38
N LEU A 150 -7.70 3.92 -13.43
CA LEU A 150 -7.90 3.46 -14.81
C LEU A 150 -6.92 2.34 -15.17
N LEU A 151 -5.63 2.51 -14.84
CA LEU A 151 -4.60 1.49 -15.06
C LEU A 151 -4.91 0.20 -14.30
N ILE A 152 -5.35 0.29 -13.04
CA ILE A 152 -5.75 -0.89 -12.25
C ILE A 152 -6.86 -1.65 -12.96
N SER A 153 -7.93 -0.96 -13.38
CA SER A 153 -9.06 -1.56 -14.07
C SER A 153 -8.63 -2.26 -15.37
N LYS A 154 -7.82 -1.59 -16.20
CA LYS A 154 -7.30 -2.18 -17.45
C LYS A 154 -6.36 -3.36 -17.24
N ILE A 155 -5.50 -3.30 -16.23
CA ILE A 155 -4.65 -4.44 -15.87
C ILE A 155 -5.51 -5.60 -15.35
N ARG A 156 -6.59 -5.34 -14.61
CA ARG A 156 -7.50 -6.38 -14.13
C ARG A 156 -8.29 -7.04 -15.26
N GLU A 157 -8.70 -6.26 -16.28
CA GLU A 157 -9.31 -6.79 -17.51
C GLU A 157 -8.35 -7.72 -18.26
N GLU A 158 -7.07 -7.34 -18.40
CA GLU A 158 -6.08 -8.09 -19.19
C GLU A 158 -5.45 -9.27 -18.41
N TYR A 159 -5.30 -9.12 -17.10
CA TYR A 159 -4.65 -10.09 -16.20
C TYR A 159 -5.55 -10.45 -14.99
N PRO A 160 -6.74 -11.04 -15.20
CA PRO A 160 -7.71 -11.32 -14.12
C PRO A 160 -7.18 -12.30 -13.07
N ASP A 161 -6.32 -13.24 -13.46
CA ASP A 161 -5.75 -14.26 -12.57
C ASP A 161 -4.53 -13.79 -11.77
N ARG A 162 -4.13 -12.52 -11.88
CA ARG A 162 -2.94 -11.98 -11.22
C ARG A 162 -3.33 -11.06 -10.06
N ILE A 163 -2.52 -11.09 -9.00
CA ILE A 163 -2.79 -10.27 -7.82
C ILE A 163 -2.51 -8.80 -8.13
N MET A 164 -3.45 -7.94 -7.74
CA MET A 164 -3.32 -6.49 -7.82
C MET A 164 -3.17 -5.91 -6.42
N CYS A 165 -1.99 -5.36 -6.14
CA CYS A 165 -1.66 -4.73 -4.87
C CYS A 165 -1.47 -3.22 -5.08
N SER A 166 -2.04 -2.40 -4.20
CA SER A 166 -1.84 -0.95 -4.21
C SER A 166 -1.26 -0.44 -2.89
N PHE A 167 -0.31 0.48 -2.96
CA PHE A 167 0.05 1.35 -1.83
C PHE A 167 -0.55 2.72 -2.10
N SER A 168 -1.62 3.00 -1.37
CA SER A 168 -2.49 4.13 -1.63
C SER A 168 -2.30 5.19 -0.56
N VAL A 169 -1.75 6.35 -0.96
CA VAL A 169 -1.60 7.49 -0.06
C VAL A 169 -2.90 8.27 0.02
N VAL A 170 -3.49 8.26 1.20
CA VAL A 170 -4.73 8.94 1.54
C VAL A 170 -4.42 10.41 1.84
N PRO A 171 -5.19 11.35 1.26
CA PRO A 171 -5.00 12.78 1.50
C PRO A 171 -5.29 13.19 2.94
N SER A 172 -4.68 14.28 3.38
CA SER A 172 -4.95 14.89 4.68
C SER A 172 -4.89 16.42 4.59
N PRO A 173 -5.87 17.14 5.18
CA PRO A 173 -5.84 18.60 5.26
C PRO A 173 -4.66 19.17 6.04
N LYS A 174 -3.97 18.37 6.85
CA LYS A 174 -2.77 18.82 7.58
C LYS A 174 -1.54 18.95 6.68
N VAL A 175 -1.54 18.29 5.53
CA VAL A 175 -0.36 18.12 4.67
C VAL A 175 -0.56 18.80 3.30
N SER A 176 -1.79 18.89 2.82
CA SER A 176 -2.13 19.52 1.53
C SER A 176 -3.23 20.55 1.68
N ASP A 177 -3.08 21.67 0.96
CA ASP A 177 -4.05 22.76 0.89
C ASP A 177 -5.08 22.58 -0.24
N THR A 178 -5.01 21.46 -0.99
CA THR A 178 -5.91 21.22 -2.13
C THR A 178 -7.30 20.83 -1.64
N VAL A 179 -8.28 21.67 -1.94
CA VAL A 179 -9.66 21.47 -1.45
C VAL A 179 -10.40 20.32 -2.13
N VAL A 180 -10.02 19.93 -3.35
CA VAL A 180 -10.72 18.90 -4.14
C VAL A 180 -10.28 17.46 -3.85
N GLU A 181 -9.30 17.24 -2.97
CA GLU A 181 -8.79 15.90 -2.65
C GLU A 181 -9.85 14.90 -2.17
N PRO A 182 -10.87 15.30 -1.38
CA PRO A 182 -11.94 14.37 -0.98
C PRO A 182 -12.73 13.83 -2.18
N TYR A 183 -12.94 14.62 -3.24
CA TYR A 183 -13.59 14.11 -4.47
C TYR A 183 -12.73 13.04 -5.13
N ASN A 184 -11.46 13.35 -5.38
CA ASN A 184 -10.52 12.43 -6.00
C ASN A 184 -10.38 11.13 -5.19
N ALA A 185 -10.33 11.24 -3.87
CA ALA A 185 -10.21 10.09 -2.98
C ALA A 185 -11.45 9.20 -2.98
N THR A 186 -12.66 9.77 -2.86
CA THR A 186 -13.91 8.99 -2.90
C THR A 186 -14.06 8.24 -4.21
N LEU A 187 -13.82 8.91 -5.35
CA LEU A 187 -13.89 8.28 -6.67
C LEU A 187 -12.84 7.18 -6.84
N SER A 188 -11.66 7.38 -6.28
CA SER A 188 -10.60 6.36 -6.35
C SER A 188 -10.89 5.16 -5.47
N VAL A 189 -11.38 5.37 -4.25
CA VAL A 189 -11.76 4.28 -3.34
C VAL A 189 -12.83 3.40 -3.97
N HIS A 190 -13.84 4.01 -4.61
CA HIS A 190 -14.86 3.27 -5.37
C HIS A 190 -14.23 2.27 -6.35
N GLN A 191 -13.23 2.71 -7.14
CA GLN A 191 -12.53 1.85 -8.09
C GLN A 191 -11.61 0.81 -7.42
N LEU A 192 -11.00 1.14 -6.28
CA LEU A 192 -10.11 0.23 -5.55
C LEU A 192 -10.86 -0.95 -4.92
N VAL A 193 -12.07 -0.70 -4.39
CA VAL A 193 -12.93 -1.73 -3.77
C VAL A 193 -13.22 -2.89 -4.74
N GLU A 194 -13.33 -2.61 -6.03
CA GLU A 194 -13.71 -3.62 -7.02
C GLU A 194 -12.49 -4.23 -7.75
N ASN A 195 -11.44 -3.44 -7.96
CA ASN A 195 -10.36 -3.81 -8.87
C ASN A 195 -9.04 -4.21 -8.19
N THR A 196 -8.92 -4.08 -6.86
CA THR A 196 -7.71 -4.49 -6.13
C THR A 196 -7.95 -5.67 -5.20
N ASP A 197 -6.93 -6.51 -5.04
CA ASP A 197 -6.97 -7.64 -4.11
C ASP A 197 -6.39 -7.25 -2.74
N GLU A 198 -5.46 -6.29 -2.69
CA GLU A 198 -4.84 -5.77 -1.48
C GLU A 198 -4.56 -4.27 -1.60
N THR A 199 -5.02 -3.46 -0.65
CA THR A 199 -4.71 -2.02 -0.60
C THR A 199 -4.11 -1.63 0.75
N PHE A 200 -2.85 -1.20 0.73
CA PHE A 200 -2.16 -0.65 1.90
C PHE A 200 -2.50 0.84 2.03
N CYS A 201 -3.31 1.18 3.02
CA CYS A 201 -3.72 2.55 3.29
C CYS A 201 -2.61 3.30 4.04
N ILE A 202 -2.06 4.32 3.41
CA ILE A 202 -1.01 5.17 3.99
C ILE A 202 -1.58 6.56 4.15
N ASP A 203 -1.76 7.01 5.38
CA ASP A 203 -2.37 8.29 5.69
C ASP A 203 -1.31 9.36 5.98
N ASN A 204 -1.32 10.42 5.18
CA ASN A 204 -0.45 11.58 5.40
C ASN A 204 -0.66 12.23 6.77
N GLU A 205 -1.87 12.13 7.34
CA GLU A 205 -2.15 12.61 8.71
C GLU A 205 -1.35 11.82 9.76
N ALA A 206 -1.36 10.49 9.66
CA ALA A 206 -0.65 9.62 10.57
C ALA A 206 0.86 9.76 10.43
N LEU A 207 1.36 9.82 9.18
CA LEU A 207 2.78 10.05 8.90
C LEU A 207 3.27 11.38 9.50
N TYR A 208 2.49 12.45 9.35
CA TYR A 208 2.82 13.75 9.93
C TYR A 208 2.85 13.69 11.46
N ASP A 209 1.83 13.09 12.08
CA ASP A 209 1.74 12.96 13.53
C ASP A 209 2.88 12.09 14.10
N ILE A 210 3.29 11.02 13.41
CA ILE A 210 4.47 10.21 13.76
C ILE A 210 5.75 11.06 13.71
N CYS A 211 5.99 11.77 12.60
CA CYS A 211 7.19 12.60 12.44
C CYS A 211 7.26 13.69 13.51
N PHE A 212 6.14 14.38 13.76
CA PHE A 212 6.09 15.49 14.70
C PHE A 212 6.13 15.03 16.16
N ARG A 213 5.27 14.08 16.55
CA ARG A 213 5.08 13.68 17.95
C ARG A 213 6.07 12.61 18.39
N THR A 214 6.34 11.61 17.55
CA THR A 214 7.16 10.43 17.91
C THR A 214 8.63 10.66 17.58
N LEU A 215 8.94 11.11 16.35
CA LEU A 215 10.32 11.38 15.93
C LEU A 215 10.86 12.74 16.39
N LYS A 216 9.99 13.61 16.93
CA LYS A 216 10.32 14.96 17.43
C LYS A 216 10.90 15.87 16.35
N LEU A 217 10.45 15.73 15.11
CA LEU A 217 10.79 16.63 14.02
C LEU A 217 9.87 17.85 14.08
N THR A 218 10.44 19.05 14.23
CA THR A 218 9.65 20.28 14.37
C THR A 218 8.92 20.66 13.08
N ASN A 219 9.55 20.45 11.92
CA ASN A 219 8.98 20.70 10.61
C ASN A 219 9.18 19.47 9.70
N PRO A 220 8.27 18.47 9.75
CA PRO A 220 8.34 17.30 8.88
C PRO A 220 8.29 17.70 7.39
N THR A 221 9.19 17.16 6.59
CA THR A 221 9.20 17.35 5.12
C THR A 221 8.65 16.12 4.41
N TYR A 222 8.21 16.24 3.16
CA TYR A 222 7.83 15.07 2.35
C TYR A 222 8.92 14.00 2.26
N GLY A 223 10.21 14.39 2.34
CA GLY A 223 11.30 13.43 2.41
C GLY A 223 11.25 12.55 3.66
N ASP A 224 10.86 13.10 4.81
CA ASP A 224 10.71 12.37 6.07
C ASP A 224 9.50 11.42 6.02
N LEU A 225 8.38 11.89 5.46
CA LEU A 225 7.17 11.08 5.25
C LEU A 225 7.48 9.91 4.30
N ASN A 226 8.10 10.20 3.16
CA ASN A 226 8.46 9.19 2.16
C ASN A 226 9.47 8.17 2.73
N HIS A 227 10.33 8.57 3.66
CA HIS A 227 11.21 7.63 4.35
C HIS A 227 10.41 6.61 5.17
N LEU A 228 9.43 7.04 5.97
CA LEU A 228 8.56 6.13 6.73
C LEU A 228 7.77 5.17 5.81
N VAL A 229 7.26 5.69 4.70
CA VAL A 229 6.56 4.87 3.70
C VAL A 229 7.50 3.84 3.09
N SER A 230 8.68 4.23 2.63
CA SER A 230 9.65 3.32 2.01
C SER A 230 10.08 2.18 2.93
N VAL A 231 10.24 2.46 4.23
CA VAL A 231 10.60 1.47 5.25
C VAL A 231 9.45 0.50 5.49
N THR A 232 8.21 1.00 5.55
CA THR A 232 7.00 0.19 5.65
C THR A 232 6.85 -0.73 4.43
N MET A 233 7.00 -0.19 3.22
CA MET A 233 6.95 -0.96 1.98
C MET A 233 8.04 -2.02 1.91
N SER A 234 9.25 -1.68 2.32
CA SER A 234 10.36 -2.65 2.43
C SER A 234 9.99 -3.78 3.40
N GLY A 235 9.39 -3.44 4.54
CA GLY A 235 8.89 -4.38 5.54
C GLY A 235 7.85 -5.36 5.01
N VAL A 236 6.78 -4.84 4.39
CA VAL A 236 5.70 -5.66 3.80
C VAL A 236 6.23 -6.62 2.73
N THR A 237 7.14 -6.13 1.88
CA THR A 237 7.70 -6.90 0.76
C THR A 237 8.85 -7.82 1.17
N THR A 238 9.24 -7.85 2.46
CA THR A 238 10.38 -8.64 2.94
C THR A 238 10.17 -10.14 2.68
N CYS A 239 8.96 -10.67 2.92
CA CYS A 239 8.64 -12.09 2.71
C CYS A 239 8.74 -12.52 1.23
N LEU A 240 8.62 -11.55 0.32
CA LEU A 240 8.74 -11.77 -1.13
C LEU A 240 10.21 -11.76 -1.54
N ARG A 241 10.97 -10.78 -1.04
CA ARG A 241 12.36 -10.46 -1.44
C ARG A 241 13.43 -11.34 -0.83
N PHE A 242 13.18 -11.90 0.35
CA PHE A 242 14.15 -12.74 1.03
C PHE A 242 13.57 -14.12 1.31
N PRO A 243 14.40 -15.17 1.25
CA PRO A 243 14.01 -16.47 1.75
C PRO A 243 13.69 -16.37 3.24
N GLY A 244 12.51 -16.84 3.63
CA GLY A 244 12.06 -16.91 5.01
C GLY A 244 11.41 -18.26 5.27
N GLN A 245 11.32 -18.66 6.53
CA GLN A 245 10.72 -19.95 6.89
C GLN A 245 9.22 -19.99 6.54
N LEU A 246 8.55 -18.84 6.58
CA LEU A 246 7.21 -18.67 6.03
C LEU A 246 7.31 -18.21 4.57
N ASN A 247 7.40 -19.16 3.64
CA ASN A 247 7.33 -18.87 2.21
C ASN A 247 5.93 -18.33 1.86
N ALA A 248 5.80 -17.01 1.74
CA ALA A 248 4.59 -16.32 1.33
C ALA A 248 4.82 -15.66 -0.04
N ASP A 249 3.99 -16.00 -1.02
CA ASP A 249 3.76 -15.16 -2.21
C ASP A 249 2.70 -14.10 -1.90
N LEU A 250 2.51 -13.16 -2.81
CA LEU A 250 1.43 -12.17 -2.73
C LEU A 250 0.06 -12.84 -2.58
N ARG A 251 -0.20 -13.92 -3.33
CA ARG A 251 -1.49 -14.63 -3.28
C ARG A 251 -1.76 -15.25 -1.89
N LYS A 252 -0.75 -15.84 -1.26
CA LYS A 252 -0.86 -16.42 0.08
C LYS A 252 -0.96 -15.33 1.15
N LEU A 253 -0.36 -14.16 0.95
CA LEU A 253 -0.64 -13.01 1.81
C LEU A 253 -2.12 -12.63 1.71
N ALA A 254 -2.64 -12.45 0.50
CA ALA A 254 -4.04 -12.08 0.25
C ALA A 254 -5.00 -13.07 0.90
N VAL A 255 -4.82 -14.37 0.64
CA VAL A 255 -5.68 -15.44 1.20
C VAL A 255 -5.67 -15.47 2.73
N ASN A 256 -4.56 -15.12 3.38
CA ASN A 256 -4.50 -15.09 4.85
C ASN A 256 -5.03 -13.78 5.45
N MET A 257 -5.02 -12.69 4.68
CA MET A 257 -5.33 -11.35 5.18
C MET A 257 -6.72 -10.84 4.79
N VAL A 258 -7.30 -11.35 3.71
CA VAL A 258 -8.58 -10.90 3.15
C VAL A 258 -9.63 -12.00 3.34
N PRO A 259 -10.42 -11.94 4.44
CA PRO A 259 -11.52 -12.88 4.64
C PRO A 259 -12.70 -12.61 3.70
N PHE A 260 -12.92 -11.33 3.34
CA PHE A 260 -14.01 -10.91 2.46
C PHE A 260 -13.46 -10.04 1.32
N PRO A 261 -13.90 -10.25 0.07
CA PRO A 261 -13.31 -9.60 -1.10
C PRO A 261 -13.25 -8.07 -1.02
N ARG A 262 -14.28 -7.40 -0.49
CA ARG A 262 -14.33 -5.92 -0.37
C ARG A 262 -13.50 -5.37 0.78
N LEU A 263 -13.22 -6.17 1.81
CA LEU A 263 -12.51 -5.75 3.02
C LEU A 263 -11.01 -6.05 2.92
N HIS A 264 -10.37 -5.48 1.91
CA HIS A 264 -8.94 -5.67 1.62
C HIS A 264 -8.08 -4.42 1.90
N PHE A 265 -8.60 -3.46 2.65
CA PHE A 265 -7.86 -2.27 3.07
C PHE A 265 -7.09 -2.53 4.37
N PHE A 266 -5.77 -2.47 4.28
CA PHE A 266 -4.88 -2.73 5.41
C PHE A 266 -4.37 -1.46 6.06
N MET A 267 -4.21 -1.53 7.39
CA MET A 267 -3.50 -0.57 8.21
C MET A 267 -2.05 -1.05 8.40
N PRO A 268 -1.07 -0.45 7.72
CA PRO A 268 0.31 -0.79 7.95
C PRO A 268 0.86 -0.08 9.19
N GLY A 269 1.86 -0.67 9.82
CA GLY A 269 2.59 -0.10 10.94
C GLY A 269 4.05 -0.52 10.89
N PHE A 270 4.92 0.25 11.52
CA PHE A 270 6.35 -0.07 11.59
C PHE A 270 6.91 0.14 13.00
N ALA A 271 7.78 -0.76 13.41
CA ALA A 271 8.56 -0.65 14.62
C ALA A 271 10.02 -1.06 14.34
N PRO A 272 11.02 -0.39 14.93
CA PRO A 272 10.88 0.70 15.89
C PRO A 272 10.76 2.08 15.23
N LEU A 273 9.96 2.96 15.85
CA LEU A 273 9.95 4.38 15.55
C LEU A 273 10.56 5.13 16.72
N SER A 274 11.81 5.56 16.58
CA SER A 274 12.53 6.28 17.63
C SER A 274 13.26 7.48 17.07
N ALA A 275 13.21 8.60 17.80
CA ALA A 275 13.98 9.79 17.45
C ALA A 275 15.48 9.47 17.47
N LYS A 276 16.25 10.10 16.56
CA LYS A 276 17.71 9.88 16.41
C LYS A 276 18.48 10.00 17.74
N GLY A 277 18.07 10.90 18.63
CA GLY A 277 18.69 11.08 19.95
C GLY A 277 18.32 10.03 21.00
N ALA A 278 17.18 9.33 20.84
CA ALA A 278 16.70 8.31 21.77
C ALA A 278 17.16 6.89 21.38
N GLN A 279 17.57 6.69 20.13
CA GLN A 279 17.94 5.40 19.57
C GLN A 279 19.14 4.75 20.28
N ALA A 280 20.08 5.55 20.79
CA ALA A 280 21.26 5.04 21.51
C ALA A 280 20.96 4.50 22.93
N TYR A 281 19.82 4.90 23.51
CA TYR A 281 19.48 4.60 24.91
C TYR A 281 18.43 3.49 25.05
N ARG A 282 17.85 3.04 23.94
CA ARG A 282 16.76 2.05 23.96
C ARG A 282 17.27 0.67 23.53
N ALA A 283 17.15 -0.30 24.44
CA ALA A 283 17.43 -1.69 24.13
C ALA A 283 16.25 -2.29 23.37
N LEU A 284 16.36 -2.40 22.05
CA LEU A 284 15.35 -3.07 21.23
C LEU A 284 15.29 -4.56 21.60
N THR A 285 14.12 -5.02 22.03
CA THR A 285 13.80 -6.43 22.31
C THR A 285 12.57 -6.85 21.52
N VAL A 286 12.34 -8.16 21.37
CA VAL A 286 11.15 -8.68 20.68
C VAL A 286 9.87 -8.19 21.38
N ALA A 287 9.84 -8.21 22.71
CA ALA A 287 8.71 -7.72 23.50
C ALA A 287 8.42 -6.22 23.24
N GLU A 288 9.45 -5.37 23.15
CA GLU A 288 9.28 -3.95 22.84
C GLU A 288 8.79 -3.71 21.41
N LEU A 289 9.29 -4.49 20.44
CA LEU A 289 8.82 -4.42 19.05
C LEU A 289 7.35 -4.83 18.96
N THR A 290 6.96 -5.94 19.60
CA THR A 290 5.58 -6.42 19.64
C THR A 290 4.66 -5.38 20.29
N GLN A 291 5.04 -4.78 21.41
CA GLN A 291 4.22 -3.72 22.02
C GLN A 291 4.06 -2.48 21.13
N GLN A 292 5.14 -2.05 20.46
CA GLN A 292 5.09 -0.90 19.56
C GLN A 292 4.25 -1.15 18.31
N MET A 293 4.27 -2.37 17.75
CA MET A 293 3.47 -2.70 16.58
C MET A 293 1.96 -2.53 16.81
N PHE A 294 1.48 -2.82 18.02
CA PHE A 294 0.06 -2.68 18.39
C PHE A 294 -0.26 -1.32 19.04
N ASP A 295 0.68 -0.38 19.09
CA ASP A 295 0.42 0.98 19.55
C ASP A 295 -0.21 1.80 18.42
N ALA A 296 -1.32 2.48 18.70
CA ALA A 296 -2.01 3.35 17.74
C ALA A 296 -1.08 4.44 17.16
N LYS A 297 -0.07 4.86 17.93
CA LYS A 297 0.91 5.87 17.51
C LYS A 297 1.88 5.41 16.44
N ASN A 298 1.98 4.11 16.19
CA ASN A 298 2.89 3.53 15.21
C ASN A 298 2.17 3.09 13.93
N MET A 299 0.84 3.29 13.87
CA MET A 299 0.04 3.02 12.68
C MET A 299 0.26 4.11 11.65
N MET A 300 0.41 3.70 10.39
CA MET A 300 0.57 4.59 9.25
C MET A 300 -0.79 5.02 8.67
N ALA A 301 -1.90 4.55 9.24
CA ALA A 301 -3.26 5.03 8.99
C ALA A 301 -3.78 5.73 10.25
N ALA A 302 -4.42 6.90 10.13
CA ALA A 302 -4.86 7.67 11.29
C ALA A 302 -6.19 7.14 11.83
N CYS A 303 -6.16 5.92 12.36
CA CYS A 303 -7.28 5.29 13.05
C CYS A 303 -6.79 4.72 14.37
N ASP A 304 -7.61 4.74 15.42
CA ASP A 304 -7.28 4.03 16.67
C ASP A 304 -7.73 2.56 16.54
N PRO A 305 -6.80 1.58 16.52
CA PRO A 305 -7.18 0.18 16.40
C PRO A 305 -8.05 -0.32 17.56
N ARG A 306 -8.09 0.40 18.69
CA ARG A 306 -8.92 0.07 19.86
C ARG A 306 -10.40 0.39 19.65
N HIS A 307 -10.74 1.21 18.67
CA HIS A 307 -12.15 1.50 18.32
C HIS A 307 -12.76 0.43 17.41
N GLY A 308 -11.97 -0.54 16.96
CA GLY A 308 -12.43 -1.65 16.14
C GLY A 308 -11.90 -3.00 16.61
N ARG A 309 -12.04 -4.00 15.73
CA ARG A 309 -11.52 -5.35 15.92
C ARG A 309 -10.66 -5.73 14.72
N TYR A 310 -9.57 -6.44 14.98
CA TYR A 310 -8.75 -7.05 13.94
C TYR A 310 -9.44 -8.28 13.38
N LEU A 311 -9.72 -8.24 12.08
CA LEU A 311 -10.11 -9.40 11.30
C LEU A 311 -8.91 -10.34 11.15
N THR A 312 -7.81 -9.82 10.62
CA THR A 312 -6.55 -10.56 10.41
C THR A 312 -5.35 -9.65 10.67
N VAL A 313 -4.23 -10.26 11.05
CA VAL A 313 -2.97 -9.55 11.31
C VAL A 313 -1.80 -10.33 10.73
N ALA A 314 -0.91 -9.64 10.03
CA ALA A 314 0.41 -10.13 9.66
C ALA A 314 1.49 -9.29 10.35
N ALA A 315 2.44 -9.99 10.99
CA ALA A 315 3.60 -9.37 11.62
C ALA A 315 4.89 -9.94 10.99
N MET A 316 5.62 -9.09 10.28
CA MET A 316 6.90 -9.43 9.65
C MET A 316 8.05 -8.91 10.51
N PHE A 317 8.70 -9.81 11.24
CA PHE A 317 9.90 -9.52 12.02
C PHE A 317 11.15 -9.68 11.16
N ARG A 318 12.12 -8.79 11.36
CA ARG A 318 13.39 -8.75 10.63
C ARG A 318 14.56 -8.67 11.60
N GLY A 319 15.61 -9.43 11.33
CA GLY A 319 16.82 -9.54 12.14
C GLY A 319 16.90 -10.84 12.93
N ARG A 320 18.08 -11.11 13.50
CA ARG A 320 18.35 -12.35 14.24
C ARG A 320 17.61 -12.36 15.57
N MET A 321 16.56 -13.16 15.67
CA MET A 321 15.75 -13.31 16.88
C MET A 321 15.25 -14.76 17.06
N SER A 322 14.85 -15.10 18.28
CA SER A 322 14.29 -16.41 18.58
C SER A 322 12.82 -16.46 18.15
N MET A 323 12.47 -17.38 17.24
CA MET A 323 11.08 -17.58 16.81
C MET A 323 10.15 -17.93 17.97
N ARG A 324 10.63 -18.74 18.91
CA ARG A 324 9.87 -19.07 20.11
C ARG A 324 9.50 -17.81 20.91
N GLU A 325 10.43 -16.87 21.04
CA GLU A 325 10.16 -15.62 21.75
C GLU A 325 9.14 -14.76 20.98
N VAL A 326 9.24 -14.71 19.65
CA VAL A 326 8.25 -14.01 18.80
C VAL A 326 6.86 -14.60 18.99
N ASP A 327 6.72 -15.93 18.91
CA ASP A 327 5.43 -16.60 19.04
C ASP A 327 4.85 -16.43 20.46
N ASP A 328 5.68 -16.58 21.51
CA ASP A 328 5.28 -16.36 22.89
C ASP A 328 4.78 -14.92 23.13
N GLN A 329 5.45 -13.90 22.54
CA GLN A 329 5.03 -12.51 22.67
C GLN A 329 3.74 -12.21 21.89
N MET A 330 3.59 -12.74 20.68
CA MET A 330 2.39 -12.53 19.86
C MET A 330 1.17 -13.20 20.51
N MET A 331 1.33 -14.41 21.04
CA MET A 331 0.30 -15.10 21.81
C MET A 331 -0.04 -14.36 23.11
N SER A 332 0.96 -13.76 23.78
CA SER A 332 0.72 -12.93 24.98
C SER A 332 -0.13 -11.70 24.66
N VAL A 333 0.11 -11.03 23.52
CA VAL A 333 -0.70 -9.88 23.11
C VAL A 333 -2.12 -10.30 22.77
N GLN A 334 -2.31 -11.37 21.99
CA GLN A 334 -3.65 -11.88 21.68
C GLN A 334 -4.44 -12.22 22.93
N ASN A 335 -3.83 -12.92 23.89
CA ASN A 335 -4.52 -13.32 25.12
C ASN A 335 -4.89 -12.12 26.02
N LYS A 336 -4.04 -11.08 26.06
CA LYS A 336 -4.32 -9.86 26.85
C LYS A 336 -5.39 -8.98 26.21
N ASN A 337 -5.46 -9.00 24.88
CA ASN A 337 -6.24 -8.10 24.06
C ASN A 337 -7.32 -8.87 23.27
N SER A 338 -7.78 -10.02 23.76
CA SER A 338 -8.63 -10.95 22.98
C SER A 338 -9.90 -10.29 22.45
N SER A 339 -10.46 -9.33 23.19
CA SER A 339 -11.64 -8.55 22.78
C SER A 339 -11.45 -7.69 21.52
N TYR A 340 -10.21 -7.40 21.16
CA TYR A 340 -9.84 -6.63 19.97
C TYR A 340 -9.55 -7.51 18.75
N PHE A 341 -9.61 -8.84 18.89
CA PHE A 341 -9.50 -9.79 17.78
C PHE A 341 -10.86 -10.44 17.59
N VAL A 342 -11.26 -10.66 16.33
CA VAL A 342 -12.52 -11.39 16.08
C VAL A 342 -12.40 -12.84 16.51
N GLU A 343 -13.43 -13.35 17.19
CA GLU A 343 -13.43 -14.71 17.75
C GLU A 343 -13.74 -15.78 16.70
N TRP A 344 -14.48 -15.41 15.64
CA TRP A 344 -14.95 -16.33 14.60
C TRP A 344 -13.91 -16.63 13.51
N ILE A 345 -12.79 -15.89 13.46
CA ILE A 345 -11.61 -16.27 12.67
C ILE A 345 -10.55 -16.87 13.60
N PRO A 346 -10.45 -18.21 13.71
CA PRO A 346 -9.42 -18.82 14.53
C PRO A 346 -8.03 -18.58 13.92
N ASN A 347 -7.04 -18.32 14.78
CA ASN A 347 -5.63 -18.14 14.40
C ASN A 347 -5.42 -17.06 13.31
N ASN A 348 -6.10 -15.92 13.49
CA ASN A 348 -6.10 -14.78 12.56
C ASN A 348 -4.81 -13.95 12.53
N VAL A 349 -3.83 -14.29 13.37
CA VAL A 349 -2.53 -13.61 13.40
C VAL A 349 -1.46 -14.52 12.79
N LYS A 350 -0.75 -14.01 11.79
CA LYS A 350 0.37 -14.68 11.13
C LYS A 350 1.68 -13.95 11.43
N THR A 351 2.70 -14.71 11.78
CA THR A 351 4.05 -14.20 12.04
C THR A 351 5.00 -14.69 10.94
N ALA A 352 5.89 -13.82 10.50
CA ALA A 352 6.98 -14.17 9.61
C ALA A 352 8.28 -13.60 10.19
N VAL A 353 9.37 -14.38 10.11
CA VAL A 353 10.69 -13.94 10.58
C VAL A 353 11.67 -14.04 9.42
N CYS A 354 12.39 -12.95 9.17
CA CYS A 354 13.48 -12.86 8.20
C CYS A 354 14.79 -12.53 8.93
N ASP A 355 15.85 -13.27 8.63
CA ASP A 355 17.15 -13.08 9.29
C ASP A 355 17.86 -11.78 8.86
N ILE A 356 17.46 -11.18 7.73
CA ILE A 356 18.08 -9.97 7.17
C ILE A 356 17.36 -8.73 7.73
N PRO A 357 18.03 -7.97 8.62
CA PRO A 357 17.46 -6.73 9.13
C PRO A 357 17.51 -5.61 8.08
N PRO A 358 16.65 -4.59 8.20
CA PRO A 358 16.75 -3.40 7.36
C PRO A 358 18.01 -2.59 7.70
N ARG A 359 18.47 -1.77 6.74
CA ARG A 359 19.70 -0.99 6.88
C ARG A 359 19.63 -0.03 8.08
N GLY A 360 20.67 -0.03 8.91
CA GLY A 360 20.78 0.86 10.07
C GLY A 360 20.04 0.38 11.33
N LEU A 361 19.35 -0.76 11.28
CA LEU A 361 18.69 -1.38 12.42
C LEU A 361 19.17 -2.82 12.61
N LYS A 362 19.19 -3.31 13.84
CA LYS A 362 19.50 -4.71 14.14
C LYS A 362 18.26 -5.60 14.12
N MET A 363 17.13 -5.03 14.51
CA MET A 363 15.82 -5.67 14.52
C MET A 363 14.76 -4.66 14.13
N ALA A 364 13.75 -5.13 13.41
CA ALA A 364 12.57 -4.37 13.05
C ALA A 364 11.36 -5.30 12.98
N ALA A 365 10.17 -4.74 13.05
CA ALA A 365 8.93 -5.45 12.88
C ALA A 365 7.97 -4.57 12.06
N THR A 366 7.36 -5.16 11.05
CA THR A 366 6.35 -4.51 10.21
C THR A 366 5.03 -5.16 10.51
N PHE A 367 4.02 -4.33 10.72
CA PHE A 367 2.67 -4.72 11.04
C PHE A 367 1.78 -4.45 9.84
N VAL A 368 0.90 -5.40 9.52
CA VAL A 368 -0.18 -5.23 8.57
C VAL A 368 -1.44 -5.75 9.24
N GLY A 369 -2.36 -4.86 9.55
CA GLY A 369 -3.63 -5.22 10.19
C GLY A 369 -4.79 -5.00 9.23
N ASN A 370 -5.64 -6.00 9.05
CA ASN A 370 -6.99 -5.81 8.54
C ASN A 370 -7.90 -5.56 9.75
N SER A 371 -8.26 -4.31 9.99
CA SER A 371 -9.02 -3.89 11.16
C SER A 371 -10.27 -3.14 10.74
N THR A 372 -11.38 -3.38 11.42
CA THR A 372 -12.62 -2.62 11.21
C THR A 372 -12.48 -1.15 11.58
N ALA A 373 -11.43 -0.78 12.34
CA ALA A 373 -11.12 0.61 12.67
C ALA A 373 -10.78 1.47 11.43
N ILE A 374 -10.41 0.86 10.30
CA ILE A 374 -10.14 1.59 9.05
C ILE A 374 -11.35 2.40 8.57
N GLN A 375 -12.57 2.06 9.02
CA GLN A 375 -13.78 2.83 8.76
C GLN A 375 -13.66 4.31 9.19
N GLU A 376 -12.83 4.64 10.20
CA GLU A 376 -12.62 6.04 10.63
C GLU A 376 -11.98 6.87 9.52
N LEU A 377 -11.04 6.27 8.77
CA LEU A 377 -10.39 6.91 7.63
C LEU A 377 -11.40 7.20 6.52
N PHE A 378 -12.26 6.23 6.20
CA PHE A 378 -13.31 6.40 5.18
C PHE A 378 -14.39 7.39 5.64
N LYS A 379 -14.83 7.35 6.90
CA LYS A 379 -15.78 8.31 7.48
C LYS A 379 -15.25 9.75 7.35
N ARG A 380 -13.96 9.97 7.66
CA ARG A 380 -13.34 11.30 7.52
C ARG A 380 -13.36 11.81 6.07
N ILE A 381 -13.07 10.96 5.09
CA ILE A 381 -13.12 11.34 3.66
C ILE A 381 -14.56 11.59 3.24
N SER A 382 -15.49 10.72 3.65
CA SER A 382 -16.92 10.82 3.37
C SER A 382 -17.50 12.15 3.90
N GLU A 383 -17.23 12.51 5.15
CA GLU A 383 -17.71 13.77 5.72
C GLU A 383 -17.23 15.01 4.95
N GLN A 384 -15.96 15.01 4.53
CA GLN A 384 -15.39 16.10 3.72
C GLN A 384 -15.98 16.14 2.32
N PHE A 385 -16.15 14.98 1.70
CA PHE A 385 -16.81 14.82 0.40
C PHE A 385 -18.24 15.35 0.45
N THR A 386 -19.06 14.87 1.38
CA THR A 386 -20.47 15.27 1.53
C THR A 386 -20.59 16.78 1.78
N ALA A 387 -19.70 17.36 2.60
CA ALA A 387 -19.69 18.80 2.86
C ALA A 387 -19.46 19.64 1.60
N MET A 388 -18.60 19.17 0.68
CA MET A 388 -18.37 19.82 -0.61
C MET A 388 -19.49 19.54 -1.62
N PHE A 389 -19.90 18.28 -1.74
CA PHE A 389 -20.89 17.82 -2.72
C PHE A 389 -22.26 18.45 -2.51
N ARG A 390 -22.69 18.62 -1.25
CA ARG A 390 -23.92 19.37 -0.92
C ARG A 390 -23.92 20.81 -1.42
N ARG A 391 -22.75 21.43 -1.57
CA ARG A 391 -22.60 22.80 -2.09
C ARG A 391 -22.30 22.82 -3.59
N LYS A 392 -22.15 21.66 -4.23
CA LYS A 392 -21.70 21.49 -5.62
C LYS A 392 -20.43 22.30 -5.93
N ALA A 393 -19.54 22.42 -4.94
CA ALA A 393 -18.31 23.19 -5.09
C ALA A 393 -17.35 22.47 -6.05
N PHE A 394 -16.76 23.20 -7.01
CA PHE A 394 -15.80 22.67 -8.00
C PHE A 394 -16.31 21.52 -8.90
N LEU A 395 -17.59 21.17 -8.84
CA LEU A 395 -18.17 20.04 -9.59
C LEU A 395 -18.04 20.22 -11.11
N HIS A 396 -18.14 21.46 -11.59
CA HIS A 396 -17.96 21.81 -13.02
C HIS A 396 -16.60 21.43 -13.61
N TRP A 397 -15.56 21.24 -12.77
CA TRP A 397 -14.26 20.75 -13.25
C TRP A 397 -14.32 19.28 -13.65
N TYR A 398 -15.18 18.48 -13.03
CA TYR A 398 -15.33 17.06 -13.32
C TYR A 398 -16.37 16.84 -14.42
N THR A 399 -17.52 17.54 -14.33
CA THR A 399 -18.56 17.43 -15.37
C THR A 399 -18.14 18.03 -16.70
N GLY A 400 -17.22 19.01 -16.68
CA GLY A 400 -16.59 19.55 -17.89
C GLY A 400 -15.74 18.54 -18.66
N GLU A 401 -15.27 17.48 -17.99
CA GLU A 401 -14.46 16.40 -18.59
C GLU A 401 -15.32 15.18 -18.98
N GLY A 402 -16.66 15.31 -18.90
CA GLY A 402 -17.60 14.28 -19.35
C GLY A 402 -18.21 13.41 -18.25
N MET A 403 -17.87 13.66 -16.99
CA MET A 403 -18.39 12.90 -15.83
C MET A 403 -19.81 13.33 -15.44
N ASP A 404 -20.67 12.40 -15.03
CA ASP A 404 -22.01 12.74 -14.52
C ASP A 404 -22.02 12.96 -12.99
N GLU A 405 -22.94 13.80 -12.49
CA GLU A 405 -23.19 13.96 -11.05
C GLU A 405 -23.65 12.63 -10.41
N MET A 406 -24.24 11.72 -11.19
CA MET A 406 -24.64 10.39 -10.73
C MET A 406 -23.44 9.56 -10.28
N GLU A 407 -22.31 9.60 -10.98
CA GLU A 407 -21.09 8.87 -10.61
C GLU A 407 -20.55 9.30 -9.23
N PHE A 408 -20.67 10.58 -8.88
CA PHE A 408 -20.34 11.07 -7.54
C PHE A 408 -21.22 10.45 -6.46
N THR A 409 -22.52 10.32 -6.76
CA THR A 409 -23.51 9.77 -5.83
C THR A 409 -23.29 8.26 -5.66
N GLU A 410 -22.96 7.55 -6.74
CA GLU A 410 -22.62 6.13 -6.70
C GLU A 410 -21.35 5.88 -5.89
N ALA A 411 -20.29 6.67 -6.10
CA ALA A 411 -19.06 6.55 -5.33
C ALA A 411 -19.27 6.89 -3.83
N GLU A 412 -20.08 7.91 -3.51
CA GLU A 412 -20.47 8.22 -2.13
C GLU A 412 -21.25 7.06 -1.50
N SER A 413 -22.21 6.47 -2.22
CA SER A 413 -22.98 5.33 -1.75
C SER A 413 -22.08 4.13 -1.48
N ASN A 414 -21.24 3.74 -2.45
CA ASN A 414 -20.34 2.59 -2.30
C ASN A 414 -19.36 2.77 -1.13
N MET A 415 -18.84 3.98 -0.93
CA MET A 415 -17.99 4.26 0.23
C MET A 415 -18.75 4.12 1.56
N ASN A 416 -20.03 4.54 1.62
CA ASN A 416 -20.86 4.37 2.81
C ASN A 416 -21.27 2.91 3.04
N ASP A 417 -21.48 2.14 1.97
CA ASP A 417 -21.74 0.70 2.04
C ASP A 417 -20.51 -0.02 2.61
N LEU A 418 -19.30 0.31 2.13
CA LEU A 418 -18.04 -0.23 2.68
C LEU A 418 -17.87 0.08 4.17
N ILE A 419 -18.18 1.32 4.59
CA ILE A 419 -18.17 1.71 6.01
C ILE A 419 -19.16 0.85 6.81
N SER A 420 -20.34 0.59 6.26
CA SER A 420 -21.39 -0.20 6.89
C SER A 420 -20.99 -1.68 7.00
N GLU A 421 -20.35 -2.25 5.98
CA GLU A 421 -19.78 -3.60 6.02
C GLU A 421 -18.75 -3.73 7.15
N TYR A 422 -17.80 -2.78 7.26
CA TYR A 422 -16.83 -2.79 8.37
C TYR A 422 -17.52 -2.69 9.74
N GLN A 423 -18.59 -1.90 9.86
CA GLN A 423 -19.37 -1.80 11.10
C GLN A 423 -20.10 -3.11 11.43
N GLN A 424 -20.68 -3.78 10.44
CA GLN A 424 -21.37 -5.06 10.61
C GLN A 424 -20.43 -6.11 11.18
N TYR A 425 -19.24 -6.29 10.59
CA TYR A 425 -18.28 -7.28 11.09
C TYR A 425 -17.61 -6.90 12.40
N GLN A 426 -17.62 -5.60 12.76
CA GLN A 426 -17.16 -5.15 14.07
C GLN A 426 -18.09 -5.60 15.19
N GLU A 427 -19.40 -5.56 14.93
CA GLU A 427 -20.45 -5.93 15.87
C GLU A 427 -20.77 -7.43 15.86
N ALA A 428 -20.46 -8.12 14.75
CA ALA A 428 -20.70 -9.55 14.58
C ALA A 428 -20.07 -10.41 15.71
N THR A 429 -20.87 -11.36 16.17
CA THR A 429 -20.45 -12.41 17.10
C THR A 429 -20.32 -13.75 16.38
N ALA A 430 -19.74 -14.75 17.06
CA ALA A 430 -19.59 -16.09 16.48
C ALA A 430 -20.94 -16.76 16.16
N ASP A 431 -22.02 -16.37 16.83
CA ASP A 431 -23.36 -16.89 16.59
C ASP A 431 -24.00 -16.27 15.34
N ASP A 432 -23.71 -15.00 15.04
CA ASP A 432 -24.28 -14.26 13.89
C ASP A 432 -23.71 -14.73 12.53
N MET A 433 -22.48 -15.26 12.52
CA MET A 433 -21.82 -15.73 11.30
C MET A 433 -22.38 -17.05 10.75
N GLY A 434 -22.99 -17.87 11.60
CA GLY A 434 -23.65 -19.11 11.16
C GLY A 434 -24.86 -18.88 10.25
N ASP A 435 -25.50 -17.71 10.38
CA ASP A 435 -26.63 -17.29 9.53
C ASP A 435 -26.16 -16.54 8.26
N LEU A 436 -25.05 -15.79 8.33
CA LEU A 436 -24.49 -15.06 7.18
C LEU A 436 -23.85 -15.98 6.11
N ASP A 437 -23.24 -17.10 6.51
CA ASP A 437 -22.72 -18.11 5.58
C ASP A 437 -23.85 -18.82 4.81
N ALA A 438 -25.08 -18.83 5.34
CA ALA A 438 -26.25 -19.41 4.67
C ALA A 438 -26.80 -18.51 3.57
N GLU A 439 -26.77 -17.18 3.74
CA GLU A 439 -27.23 -16.22 2.72
C GLU A 439 -26.24 -16.07 1.57
N GLY A 440 -24.92 -16.12 1.83
CA GLY A 440 -23.88 -16.06 0.77
C GLY A 440 -23.80 -17.30 -0.12
N ALA A 441 -24.37 -18.43 0.30
CA ALA A 441 -24.41 -19.67 -0.47
C ALA A 441 -25.58 -19.74 -1.46
N GLU A 442 -26.66 -18.98 -1.24
CA GLU A 442 -27.83 -18.97 -2.13
C GLU A 442 -27.62 -18.13 -3.41
N GLU A 443 -26.73 -17.13 -3.40
CA GLU A 443 -26.47 -16.30 -4.60
C GLU A 443 -25.47 -16.94 -5.60
N ALA A 444 -24.78 -18.03 -5.23
CA ALA A 444 -23.71 -18.63 -6.04
C ALA A 444 -24.18 -19.69 -7.06
N TYR A 445 -25.46 -20.06 -7.08
CA TYR A 445 -25.99 -21.05 -8.02
C TYR A 445 -27.34 -20.59 -8.62
N PRO A 446 -27.36 -20.07 -9.86
CA PRO A 446 -28.58 -20.15 -10.65
C PRO A 446 -28.85 -21.63 -10.96
N GLU A 447 -29.97 -22.16 -10.47
CA GLU A 447 -30.49 -23.45 -10.93
C GLU A 447 -30.80 -23.39 -12.44
N GLU A 448 -30.13 -24.27 -13.20
CA GLU A 448 -30.35 -24.78 -14.57
C GLU A 448 -30.67 -23.82 -15.74
#